data_AF-A0A9X7JKM0-F1
#
_entry.id   AF-A0A9X7JKM0-F1
#
_cell.length_a   1.000
_cell.length_b   1.000
_cell.length_c   1.000
_cell.angle_alpha   90.00
_cell.angle_beta   90.00
_cell.angle_gamma   90.00
#
_symmetry.space_group_name_H-M   'P 1'
#
loop_
_entity.id
_entity.type
_entity.pdbx_description
1 polymer ?
#
loop_
_entity_poly.entity_id
_entity_poly.type
_entity_poly.pdbx_seq_one_letter_code
_entity_poly.pdbx_strand_id
1 'polypeptide(L)'
;MTVDREALQASWNQTYGHLDAARAHLMSLPDIDLSPTLEFLEHNELGLAFDSLVDLGDDLDLPLAYWHHLDQAAREMRLYTDARHKPHLTAADLCCRHLAAASEKE
;
A
#
# COMPACT_ATOMS: atom_id res chain seq x y z
N MET A 1 -11.78 -28.28 -5.93
CA MET A 1 -11.17 -27.30 -5.01
C MET A 1 -10.11 -26.46 -5.74
N THR A 2 -10.44 -25.88 -6.90
CA THR A 2 -9.54 -25.01 -7.70
C THR A 2 -9.94 -23.53 -7.63
N VAL A 3 -11.22 -23.27 -7.32
CA VAL A 3 -11.82 -21.93 -7.23
C VAL A 3 -11.09 -21.03 -6.22
N ASP A 4 -10.61 -21.60 -5.11
CA ASP A 4 -9.85 -20.86 -4.08
C ASP A 4 -8.50 -20.32 -4.60
N ARG A 5 -7.81 -21.06 -5.49
CA ARG A 5 -6.49 -20.65 -6.00
C ARG A 5 -6.60 -19.54 -7.04
N GLU A 6 -7.60 -19.64 -7.92
CA GLU A 6 -7.86 -18.61 -8.93
C GLU A 6 -8.34 -17.30 -8.28
N ALA A 7 -9.20 -17.41 -7.26
CA ALA A 7 -9.64 -16.26 -6.47
C ALA A 7 -8.48 -15.61 -5.69
N LEU A 8 -7.61 -16.43 -5.09
CA LEU A 8 -6.42 -15.93 -4.38
C LEU A 8 -5.45 -15.23 -5.35
N GLN A 9 -5.18 -15.83 -6.51
CA GLN A 9 -4.31 -15.23 -7.52
C GLN A 9 -4.88 -13.91 -8.06
N ALA A 10 -6.20 -13.84 -8.25
CA ALA A 10 -6.87 -12.61 -8.67
C ALA A 10 -6.71 -11.50 -7.61
N SER A 11 -6.89 -11.83 -6.32
CA SER A 11 -6.68 -10.86 -5.23
C SER A 11 -5.22 -10.40 -5.12
N TRP A 12 -4.25 -11.28 -5.36
CA TRP A 12 -2.83 -10.91 -5.43
C TRP A 12 -2.53 -9.96 -6.60
N ASN A 13 -3.04 -10.26 -7.79
CA ASN A 13 -2.87 -9.39 -8.95
C ASN A 13 -3.54 -8.02 -8.73
N GLN A 14 -4.69 -7.99 -8.06
CA GLN A 14 -5.37 -6.76 -7.71
C GLN A 14 -4.57 -5.94 -6.68
N THR A 15 -4.05 -6.59 -5.64
CA THR A 15 -3.16 -5.97 -4.65
C THR A 15 -1.93 -5.38 -5.34
N TYR A 16 -1.28 -6.14 -6.22
CA TYR A 16 -0.14 -5.67 -7.01
C TYR A 16 -0.51 -4.41 -7.82
N GLY A 17 -1.65 -4.42 -8.53
CA GLY A 17 -2.10 -3.28 -9.32
C GLY A 17 -2.33 -2.02 -8.48
N HIS A 18 -2.83 -2.15 -7.25
CA HIS A 18 -2.97 -1.04 -6.33
C HIS A 18 -1.60 -0.48 -5.88
N LEU A 19 -0.65 -1.36 -5.53
CA LEU A 19 0.70 -0.94 -5.12
C LEU A 19 1.46 -0.29 -6.28
N ASP A 20 1.33 -0.80 -7.50
CA ASP A 20 1.95 -0.21 -8.69
C ASP A 20 1.37 1.18 -9.02
N ALA A 21 0.05 1.34 -8.90
CA ALA A 21 -0.60 2.64 -9.07
C ALA A 21 -0.14 3.67 -8.04
N ALA A 22 -0.03 3.26 -6.75
CA ALA A 22 0.54 4.11 -5.71
C ALA A 22 2.00 4.51 -6.04
N ARG A 23 2.84 3.54 -6.43
CA ARG A 23 4.22 3.76 -6.84
C ARG A 23 4.35 4.74 -8.01
N ALA A 24 3.43 4.72 -8.97
CA ALA A 24 3.44 5.64 -10.11
C ALA A 24 3.32 7.12 -9.71
N HIS A 25 2.64 7.43 -8.59
CA HIS A 25 2.60 8.80 -8.07
C HIS A 25 3.99 9.27 -7.59
N LEU A 26 4.77 8.38 -6.98
CA LEU A 26 6.11 8.68 -6.48
C LEU A 26 7.14 8.83 -7.60
N MET A 27 6.95 8.18 -8.75
CA MET A 27 7.87 8.32 -9.90
C MET A 27 8.00 9.76 -10.42
N SER A 28 6.97 10.58 -10.21
CA SER A 28 6.98 11.98 -10.63
C SER A 28 7.79 12.90 -9.70
N LEU A 29 8.19 12.40 -8.52
CA LEU A 29 8.90 13.17 -7.51
C LEU A 29 10.41 13.00 -7.68
N PRO A 30 11.19 14.09 -7.63
CA PRO A 30 12.65 14.00 -7.63
C PRO A 30 13.15 13.45 -6.29
N ASP A 31 14.29 12.75 -6.31
CA ASP A 31 15.02 12.30 -5.11
C ASP A 31 14.35 11.19 -4.28
N ILE A 32 13.33 10.51 -4.82
CA ILE A 32 12.75 9.31 -4.18
C ILE A 32 13.42 8.06 -4.72
N ASP A 33 14.01 7.27 -3.82
CA ASP A 33 14.49 5.94 -4.16
C ASP A 33 13.35 4.92 -4.12
N LEU A 34 12.97 4.41 -5.30
CA LEU A 34 11.94 3.39 -5.48
C LEU A 34 12.52 1.98 -5.65
N SER A 35 13.84 1.83 -5.66
CA SER A 35 14.51 0.54 -5.77
C SER A 35 14.03 -0.51 -4.74
N PRO A 36 13.90 -0.21 -3.43
CA PRO A 36 13.44 -1.22 -2.48
C PRO A 36 12.00 -1.68 -2.76
N THR A 37 11.10 -0.74 -3.06
CA THR A 37 9.70 -1.07 -3.41
C THR A 37 9.60 -1.92 -4.68
N LEU A 38 10.45 -1.65 -5.68
CA LEU A 38 10.53 -2.43 -6.90
C LEU A 38 10.96 -3.87 -6.64
N GLU A 39 12.01 -4.07 -5.85
CA GLU A 39 12.51 -5.41 -5.49
C GLU A 39 11.40 -6.23 -4.80
N PHE A 40 10.70 -5.64 -3.83
CA PHE A 40 9.60 -6.33 -3.15
C PHE A 40 8.45 -6.70 -4.10
N LEU A 41 8.12 -5.83 -5.06
CA LEU A 41 7.09 -6.12 -6.07
C LEU A 41 7.52 -7.25 -7.01
N GLU A 42 8.79 -7.29 -7.43
CA GLU A 42 9.34 -8.36 -8.28
C GLU A 42 9.36 -9.71 -7.55
N HIS A 43 9.58 -9.69 -6.23
CA HIS A 43 9.63 -10.87 -5.38
C HIS A 43 8.26 -11.30 -4.81
N ASN A 44 7.17 -10.61 -5.19
CA ASN A 44 5.80 -10.83 -4.68
C ASN A 44 5.69 -10.65 -3.15
N GLU A 45 6.55 -9.81 -2.57
CA GLU A 45 6.55 -9.43 -1.15
C GLU A 45 5.62 -8.23 -0.94
N LEU A 46 4.34 -8.40 -1.27
CA LEU A 46 3.35 -7.31 -1.33
C LEU A 46 3.18 -6.55 0.00
N GLY A 47 3.37 -7.22 1.14
CA GLY A 47 3.36 -6.59 2.46
C GLY A 47 4.54 -5.65 2.67
N LEU A 48 5.76 -6.06 2.29
CA LEU A 48 6.96 -5.21 2.38
C LEU A 48 6.90 -4.06 1.39
N ALA A 49 6.38 -4.30 0.18
CA ALA A 49 6.13 -3.25 -0.79
C ALA A 49 5.13 -2.20 -0.24
N PHE A 50 4.08 -2.64 0.44
CA PHE A 50 3.13 -1.75 1.10
C PHE A 50 3.76 -0.96 2.25
N ASP A 51 4.49 -1.63 3.15
CA ASP A 51 5.17 -0.98 4.27
C ASP A 51 6.16 0.09 3.76
N SER A 52 6.94 -0.25 2.73
CA SER A 52 7.90 0.65 2.07
C SER A 52 7.22 1.87 1.43
N LEU A 53 6.09 1.67 0.75
CA LEU A 53 5.33 2.78 0.16
C LEU A 53 4.76 3.71 1.25
N VAL A 54 4.17 3.16 2.31
CA VAL A 54 3.65 3.98 3.42
C VAL A 54 4.77 4.78 4.09
N ASP A 55 5.93 4.17 4.34
CA ASP A 55 7.10 4.84 4.93
C ASP A 55 7.59 5.99 4.03
N LEU A 56 7.75 5.74 2.74
CA LEU A 56 8.11 6.77 1.77
C LEU A 56 7.08 7.91 1.70
N GLY A 57 5.80 7.59 1.86
CA GLY A 57 4.72 8.57 1.81
C GLY A 57 4.52 9.36 3.11
N ASP A 58 5.03 8.89 4.25
CA ASP A 58 4.72 9.46 5.57
C ASP A 58 5.15 10.93 5.69
N ASP A 59 6.31 11.25 5.13
CA ASP A 59 6.89 12.60 5.11
C ASP A 59 6.50 13.42 3.86
N LEU A 60 5.69 12.87 2.96
CA LEU A 60 5.34 13.50 1.69
C LEU A 60 3.88 13.95 1.68
N ASP A 61 3.63 15.18 1.22
CA ASP A 61 2.26 15.70 1.00
C ASP A 61 1.68 15.12 -0.30
N LEU A 62 1.36 13.82 -0.28
CA LEU A 62 0.86 13.07 -1.42
C LEU A 62 -0.65 13.25 -1.62
N PRO A 63 -1.15 13.17 -2.87
CA PRO A 63 -2.56 13.34 -3.17
C PRO A 63 -3.41 12.22 -2.56
N LEU A 64 -4.70 12.49 -2.32
CA LEU A 64 -5.64 11.48 -1.79
C LEU A 64 -5.66 10.19 -2.61
N ALA A 65 -5.55 10.30 -3.94
CA ALA A 65 -5.51 9.15 -4.84
C ALA A 65 -4.41 8.13 -4.48
N TYR A 66 -3.24 8.62 -4.06
CA TYR A 66 -2.14 7.75 -3.61
C TYR A 66 -2.55 6.93 -2.38
N TRP A 67 -3.07 7.60 -1.36
CA TRP A 67 -3.51 6.96 -0.12
C TRP A 67 -4.71 6.02 -0.34
N HIS A 68 -5.58 6.32 -1.30
CA HIS A 68 -6.66 5.43 -1.70
C HIS A 68 -6.17 4.12 -2.30
N HIS A 69 -5.14 4.18 -3.14
CA HIS A 69 -4.52 2.96 -3.69
C HIS A 69 -3.92 2.09 -2.58
N LEU A 70 -3.27 2.70 -1.59
CA LEU A 70 -2.75 1.98 -0.43
C LEU A 70 -3.86 1.38 0.45
N ASP A 71 -4.94 2.12 0.73
CA ASP A 71 -6.11 1.59 1.48
C ASP A 71 -6.71 0.37 0.77
N GLN A 72 -6.85 0.41 -0.56
CA GLN A 72 -7.35 -0.74 -1.32
C GLN A 72 -6.41 -1.95 -1.22
N ALA A 73 -5.10 -1.75 -1.35
CA ALA A 73 -4.12 -2.83 -1.16
C ALA A 73 -4.18 -3.42 0.27
N ALA A 74 -4.29 -2.57 1.29
CA ALA A 74 -4.39 -3.00 2.69
C ALA A 74 -5.68 -3.80 2.97
N ARG A 75 -6.80 -3.46 2.32
CA ARG A 75 -8.06 -4.21 2.42
C ARG A 75 -7.98 -5.58 1.76
N GLU A 76 -7.41 -5.66 0.56
CA GLU A 76 -7.19 -6.93 -0.14
C GLU A 76 -6.32 -7.88 0.71
N MET A 77 -5.27 -7.34 1.33
CA MET A 77 -4.39 -8.08 2.25
C MET A 77 -4.96 -8.26 3.68
N ARG A 78 -6.13 -7.69 3.98
CA ARG A 78 -6.81 -7.73 5.29
C ARG A 78 -5.99 -7.20 6.48
N LEU A 79 -5.08 -6.26 6.23
CA LEU A 79 -4.15 -5.73 7.24
C LEU A 79 -4.84 -5.05 8.43
N TYR A 80 -6.02 -4.46 8.21
CA TYR A 80 -6.81 -3.80 9.25
C TYR A 80 -7.35 -4.74 10.34
N THR A 81 -7.51 -6.03 10.02
CA THR A 81 -8.02 -7.01 11.01
C THR A 81 -6.90 -7.52 11.92
N ASP A 82 -5.67 -7.58 11.39
CA ASP A 82 -4.46 -8.02 12.12
C ASP A 82 -3.95 -6.96 13.11
N ALA A 83 -4.19 -5.68 12.82
CA ALA A 83 -3.73 -4.55 13.63
C ALA A 83 -4.25 -4.55 15.08
N ARG A 84 -5.39 -5.20 15.39
CA ARG A 84 -5.93 -5.30 16.76
C ARG A 84 -5.00 -6.02 17.76
N HIS A 85 -4.00 -6.76 17.30
CA HIS A 85 -3.08 -7.52 18.16
C HIS A 85 -1.65 -6.97 18.20
N LYS A 86 -1.36 -5.86 17.50
CA LYS A 86 -0.04 -5.25 17.48
C LYS A 86 -0.06 -3.91 18.23
N PRO A 87 0.71 -3.77 19.32
CA PRO A 87 0.74 -2.54 20.12
C PRO A 87 1.52 -1.38 19.45
N HIS A 88 2.14 -1.61 18.29
CA HIS A 88 2.83 -0.60 17.49
C HIS A 88 1.94 -0.13 16.34
N LEU A 89 2.05 1.16 15.99
CA LEU A 89 1.49 1.72 14.76
C LEU A 89 1.95 0.85 13.59
N THR A 90 0.99 0.24 12.88
CA THR A 90 1.27 -0.49 11.64
C THR A 90 1.24 0.49 10.47
N ALA A 91 1.88 0.15 9.36
CA ALA A 91 1.77 0.93 8.13
C ALA A 91 0.30 1.11 7.69
N ALA A 92 -0.57 0.13 7.96
CA ALA A 92 -2.00 0.25 7.70
C ALA A 92 -2.67 1.35 8.54
N ASP A 93 -2.27 1.53 9.81
CA ASP A 93 -2.76 2.62 10.67
C ASP A 93 -2.29 3.98 10.14
N LEU A 94 -1.01 4.10 9.76
CA LEU A 94 -0.45 5.31 9.14
C LEU A 94 -1.18 5.67 7.84
N CYS A 95 -1.40 4.69 6.96
CA CYS A 95 -2.15 4.87 5.72
C CYS A 95 -3.57 5.41 5.99
N CYS A 96 -4.28 4.90 7.01
CA CYS A 96 -5.60 5.42 7.36
C CYS A 96 -5.57 6.88 7.84
N ARG A 97 -4.55 7.25 8.63
CA ARG A 97 -4.41 8.64 9.12
C ARG A 97 -4.15 9.60 7.97
N HIS A 98 -3.25 9.24 7.07
CA HIS A 98 -2.96 10.06 5.89
C HIS A 98 -4.13 10.13 4.93
N LEU A 99 -4.86 9.03 4.73
CA LEU A 99 -6.09 9.04 3.94
C LEU A 99 -7.12 10.01 4.52
N ALA A 100 -7.33 10.00 5.84
CA ALA A 100 -8.23 10.93 6.51
C ALA A 100 -7.74 12.38 6.35
N ALA A 101 -6.45 12.63 6.64
CA ALA A 101 -5.86 13.97 6.53
C ALA A 101 -5.89 14.52 5.10
N ALA A 102 -5.65 13.70 4.09
CA ALA A 102 -5.73 14.08 2.68
C ALA A 102 -7.18 14.34 2.25
N SER A 103 -8.15 13.57 2.76
CA SER A 103 -9.58 13.75 2.47
C SER A 103 -10.12 15.07 3.03
N GLU A 104 -9.56 15.57 4.13
CA GLU A 104 -9.94 16.85 4.72
C GLU A 104 -9.37 18.07 3.96
N LYS A 105 -8.40 17.87 3.08
CA LYS A 105 -7.70 18.92 2.31
C LYS A 105 -8.30 19.17 0.92
N GLU A 106 -9.14 18.27 0.40
CA GLU A 106 -9.87 18.41 -0.87
C GLU A 106 -11.26 19.06 -0.71
#